data_AF-A0A935BIV8-F1
#
_entry.id   AF-A0A935BIV8-F1
#
_cell.length_a   1.000
_cell.length_b   1.000
_cell.length_c   1.000
_cell.angle_alpha   90.00
_cell.angle_beta   90.00
_cell.angle_gamma   90.00
#
_symmetry.space_group_name_H-M   'P 1'
#
loop_
_entity.id
_entity.type
_entity.pdbx_description
1 polymer ?
#
loop_
_entity_poly.entity_id
_entity_poly.type
_entity_poly.pdbx_seq_one_letter_code
_entity_poly.pdbx_strand_id
1 'polypeptide(L)'
;MASGSAARCALLCILAGLLPTPAAIAGWVLVAEGDCIGPQLQGGARKEPDEALCTRELAGKTALCFPQSCNPGCQYIDLPTGQCLPGADTGLIYTCVPETAR
;
A
#
# COMPACT_ATOMS: atom_id res chain seq x y z
N MET A 1 -33.48 17.92 59.80
CA MET A 1 -33.46 16.47 60.11
C MET A 1 -33.58 15.72 58.79
N ALA A 2 -32.62 14.82 58.52
CA ALA A 2 -32.51 13.77 57.48
C ALA A 2 -32.74 14.18 56.01
N SER A 3 -31.76 14.24 55.10
CA SER A 3 -30.68 13.30 54.72
C SER A 3 -31.19 11.92 54.31
N GLY A 4 -30.96 11.55 53.03
CA GLY A 4 -31.31 10.24 52.46
C GLY A 4 -30.84 10.07 51.01
N SER A 5 -29.54 9.82 50.85
CA SER A 5 -28.84 9.41 49.63
C SER A 5 -29.39 8.13 49.01
N ALA A 6 -29.40 8.02 47.68
CA ALA A 6 -29.13 6.76 46.97
C ALA A 6 -28.88 6.98 45.47
N ALA A 7 -27.60 7.12 45.16
CA ALA A 7 -26.92 6.51 44.02
C ALA A 7 -27.81 6.03 42.85
N ARG A 8 -27.83 6.81 41.76
CA ARG A 8 -28.11 6.25 40.44
C ARG A 8 -26.99 6.62 39.50
N CYS A 9 -26.03 5.69 39.49
CA CYS A 9 -25.19 5.30 38.37
C CYS A 9 -24.83 6.45 37.43
N ALA A 10 -23.67 7.04 37.71
CA ALA A 10 -22.84 7.64 36.69
C ALA A 10 -22.56 6.61 35.59
N LEU A 11 -23.45 6.52 34.60
CA LEU A 11 -23.12 6.01 33.28
C LEU A 11 -22.40 7.14 32.54
N LEU A 12 -21.15 7.37 32.95
CA LEU A 12 -20.15 7.98 32.11
C LEU A 12 -19.94 7.01 30.94
N CYS A 13 -20.69 7.20 29.87
CA CYS A 13 -20.39 6.60 28.57
C CYS A 13 -19.03 7.14 28.14
N ILE A 14 -17.97 6.42 28.51
CA ILE A 14 -16.62 6.57 27.95
C ILE A 14 -16.71 6.13 26.48
N LEU A 15 -17.25 7.01 25.64
CA LEU A 15 -17.03 7.01 24.20
C LEU A 15 -15.71 7.76 23.96
N ALA A 16 -14.62 7.23 24.51
CA ALA A 16 -13.29 7.60 24.08
C ALA A 16 -13.14 6.98 22.68
N GLY A 17 -13.24 7.83 21.66
CA GLY A 17 -13.24 7.43 20.27
C GLY A 17 -12.07 6.52 19.94
N LEU A 18 -12.39 5.30 19.49
CA LEU A 18 -11.56 4.60 18.53
C LEU A 18 -11.59 5.41 17.22
N LEU A 19 -10.82 6.49 17.16
CA LEU A 19 -10.39 7.03 15.88
C LEU A 19 -9.49 5.95 15.26
N PRO A 20 -9.85 5.33 14.14
CA PRO A 20 -8.96 4.41 13.46
C PRO A 20 -7.70 5.19 13.09
N THR A 21 -6.57 4.83 13.69
CA THR A 21 -5.27 5.35 13.29
C THR A 21 -5.10 5.04 11.81
N PRO A 22 -4.83 6.01 10.92
CA PRO A 22 -4.54 5.70 9.53
C PRO A 22 -3.31 4.77 9.52
N ALA A 23 -3.52 3.53 9.08
CA ALA A 23 -2.42 2.62 8.81
C ALA A 23 -1.59 3.28 7.70
N ALA A 24 -0.33 3.61 8.00
CA ALA A 24 0.59 4.06 6.98
C ALA A 24 0.71 2.94 5.94
N ILE A 25 0.35 3.23 4.69
CA ILE A 25 0.53 2.29 3.59
C ILE A 25 2.02 2.24 3.30
N ALA A 26 2.67 1.13 3.65
CA ALA A 26 4.06 0.85 3.32
C ALA A 26 4.13 -0.37 2.40
N GLY A 27 5.10 -0.36 1.48
CA GLY A 27 5.30 -1.40 0.47
C GLY A 27 4.86 -1.00 -0.94
N TRP A 28 4.60 -2.00 -1.76
CA TRP A 28 4.13 -1.80 -3.14
C TRP A 28 2.62 -1.58 -3.17
N VAL A 29 2.20 -0.44 -3.73
CA VAL A 29 0.81 -0.05 -3.82
C VAL A 29 0.35 -0.18 -5.26
N LEU A 30 -0.67 -1.00 -5.51
CA LEU A 30 -1.31 -1.08 -6.84
C LEU A 30 -1.98 0.26 -7.16
N VAL A 31 -1.65 0.86 -8.29
CA VAL A 31 -2.19 2.18 -8.68
C VAL A 31 -2.96 2.16 -10.00
N ALA A 32 -2.67 1.23 -10.91
CA ALA A 32 -3.36 1.11 -12.18
C ALA A 32 -3.14 -0.25 -12.84
N GLU A 33 -3.98 -0.56 -13.81
CA GLU A 33 -3.66 -1.50 -14.89
C GLU A 33 -3.06 -0.70 -16.06
N GLY A 34 -2.12 -1.27 -16.80
CA GLY A 34 -1.46 -0.58 -17.90
C GLY A 34 -0.09 -1.14 -18.27
N ASP A 35 0.72 -0.28 -18.88
CA ASP A 35 2.09 -0.57 -19.29
C ASP A 35 3.07 0.47 -18.74
N CYS A 36 4.32 0.07 -18.60
CA CYS A 36 5.39 0.95 -18.16
C CYS A 36 6.70 0.54 -18.83
N ILE A 37 7.24 1.43 -19.67
CA ILE A 37 8.45 1.16 -20.44
C ILE A 37 9.61 1.95 -19.85
N GLY A 38 10.66 1.25 -19.43
CA GLY A 38 11.86 1.88 -18.89
C GLY A 38 12.96 0.85 -18.61
N PRO A 39 14.11 1.31 -18.09
CA PRO A 39 15.21 0.42 -17.73
C PRO A 39 14.75 -0.56 -16.63
N GLN A 40 14.80 -1.86 -16.93
CA GLN A 40 14.55 -2.89 -15.93
C GLN A 40 15.79 -3.04 -15.03
N LEU A 41 15.59 -2.92 -13.72
CA LEU A 41 16.62 -3.17 -12.72
C LEU A 41 16.74 -4.66 -12.43
N GLN A 42 15.60 -5.35 -12.33
CA GLN A 42 15.53 -6.78 -12.09
C GLN A 42 14.14 -7.35 -12.42
N GLY A 43 14.06 -8.67 -12.51
CA GLY A 43 12.81 -9.42 -12.64
C GLY A 43 12.52 -10.27 -11.40
N GLY A 44 11.26 -10.63 -11.21
CA GLY A 44 10.80 -11.58 -10.21
C GLY A 44 9.77 -12.54 -10.81
N ALA A 45 9.69 -13.76 -10.29
CA ALA A 45 8.78 -14.80 -10.78
C ALA A 45 7.42 -14.83 -10.05
N ARG A 46 7.15 -13.85 -9.18
CA ARG A 46 5.90 -13.77 -8.43
C ARG A 46 4.84 -13.01 -9.21
N LYS A 47 3.58 -13.29 -8.89
CA LYS A 47 2.40 -12.58 -9.42
C LYS A 47 2.30 -11.15 -8.90
N GLU A 48 2.84 -10.91 -7.72
CA GLU A 48 2.86 -9.63 -7.03
C GLU A 48 4.31 -9.24 -6.72
N PRO A 49 4.59 -7.93 -6.52
CA PRO A 49 5.92 -7.48 -6.18
C PRO A 49 6.41 -8.09 -4.86
N ASP A 50 7.68 -8.49 -4.82
CA ASP A 50 8.43 -8.67 -3.57
C ASP A 50 8.35 -7.43 -2.67
N GLU A 51 7.70 -7.58 -1.52
CA GLU A 51 7.64 -6.55 -0.49
C GLU A 51 9.05 -6.10 -0.05
N ALA A 52 10.01 -7.04 0.04
CA ALA A 52 11.38 -6.74 0.47
C ALA A 52 12.15 -5.85 -0.53
N LEU A 53 11.68 -5.72 -1.77
CA LEU A 53 12.27 -4.86 -2.78
C LEU A 53 11.71 -3.43 -2.74
N CYS A 54 10.64 -3.14 -1.99
CA CYS A 54 10.23 -1.75 -1.80
C CYS A 54 11.12 -1.06 -0.77
N THR A 55 12.34 -0.72 -1.18
CA THR A 55 13.31 0.01 -0.39
C THR A 55 13.29 1.50 -0.71
N ARG A 56 14.06 2.31 0.03
CA ARG A 56 14.15 3.76 -0.24
C ARG A 56 14.70 4.07 -1.63
N GLU A 57 15.56 3.21 -2.17
CA GLU A 57 16.15 3.35 -3.50
C GLU A 57 15.08 3.24 -4.60
N LEU A 58 14.03 2.44 -4.35
CA LEU A 58 12.90 2.27 -5.26
C LEU A 58 11.71 3.17 -4.90
N ALA A 59 11.86 4.12 -3.98
CA ALA A 59 10.78 5.03 -3.60
C ALA A 59 10.18 5.77 -4.81
N GLY A 60 8.87 5.63 -5.01
CA GLY A 60 8.15 6.21 -6.14
C GLY A 60 8.43 5.57 -7.51
N LYS A 61 9.28 4.54 -7.56
CA LYS A 61 9.56 3.73 -8.75
C LYS A 61 8.51 2.65 -8.94
N THR A 62 8.58 1.97 -10.07
CA THR A 62 7.52 1.10 -10.56
C THR A 62 7.88 -0.37 -10.46
N ALA A 63 6.93 -1.18 -10.01
CA ALA A 63 6.90 -2.61 -10.33
C ALA A 63 5.73 -2.87 -11.28
N LEU A 64 6.00 -3.51 -12.42
CA LEU A 64 5.02 -3.91 -13.42
C LEU A 64 4.87 -5.43 -13.40
N CYS A 65 3.72 -5.92 -12.97
CA CYS A 65 3.47 -7.36 -12.79
C CYS A 65 2.44 -7.89 -13.78
N PHE A 66 2.64 -9.12 -14.26
CA PHE A 66 1.75 -9.78 -15.21
C PHE A 66 1.18 -11.06 -14.59
N PRO A 67 0.27 -10.95 -13.60
CA PRO A 67 -0.18 -12.11 -12.82
C PRO A 67 -0.99 -13.13 -13.64
N GLN A 68 -1.57 -12.69 -14.76
CA GLN A 68 -2.42 -13.49 -15.65
C GLN A 68 -1.66 -14.08 -16.85
N SER A 69 -0.35 -13.83 -16.98
CA SER A 69 0.44 -14.42 -18.06
C SER A 69 0.71 -15.91 -17.78
N CYS A 70 1.02 -16.70 -18.82
CA CYS A 70 1.39 -18.11 -18.66
C CYS A 70 2.64 -18.30 -17.79
N ASN A 71 3.50 -17.27 -17.73
CA ASN A 71 4.69 -17.21 -16.88
C ASN A 71 4.62 -15.93 -16.04
N PRO A 72 3.90 -15.97 -14.91
CA PRO A 72 3.72 -14.78 -14.08
C PRO A 72 5.05 -14.22 -13.62
N GLY A 73 5.12 -12.90 -13.53
CA GLY A 73 6.33 -12.23 -13.06
C GLY A 73 6.14 -10.73 -12.92
N CYS A 74 7.09 -10.13 -12.23
CA CYS A 74 7.18 -8.69 -12.04
C CYS A 74 8.50 -8.17 -12.61
N GLN A 75 8.43 -6.97 -13.18
CA GLN A 75 9.59 -6.20 -13.61
C GLN A 75 9.71 -4.99 -12.69
N TYR A 76 10.90 -4.77 -12.13
CA TYR A 76 11.20 -3.59 -11.32
C TYR A 76 11.90 -2.59 -12.21
N ILE A 77 11.29 -1.44 -12.40
CA ILE A 77 11.64 -0.49 -13.46
C ILE A 77 12.14 0.79 -12.81
N ASP A 78 13.30 1.28 -13.26
CA ASP A 78 13.86 2.56 -12.82
C ASP A 78 13.15 3.76 -13.45
N LEU A 79 11.82 3.79 -13.32
CA LEU A 79 10.95 4.83 -13.85
C LEU A 79 9.96 5.27 -12.78
N PRO A 80 9.79 6.59 -12.54
CA PRO A 80 8.72 7.11 -11.69
C PRO A 80 7.35 6.66 -12.19
N THR A 81 6.47 6.19 -11.30
CA THR A 81 5.18 5.61 -11.73
C THR A 81 4.28 6.58 -12.47
N GLY A 82 4.37 7.88 -12.19
CA GLY A 82 3.61 8.92 -12.92
C GLY A 82 3.97 9.04 -14.40
N GLN A 83 4.98 8.33 -14.88
CA GLN A 83 5.35 8.26 -16.31
C GLN A 83 4.85 6.98 -16.99
N CYS A 84 4.24 6.05 -16.26
CA CYS A 84 3.62 4.87 -16.85
C CYS A 84 2.32 5.24 -17.58
N LEU A 85 1.89 4.35 -18.48
CA LEU A 85 0.69 4.53 -19.29
C LEU A 85 -0.43 3.66 -18.72
N PRO A 86 -1.39 4.23 -17.95
CA PRO A 86 -2.55 3.46 -17.52
C PRO A 86 -3.45 3.12 -18.72
N GLY A 87 -4.04 1.94 -18.72
CA GLY A 87 -4.84 1.46 -19.85
C GLY A 87 -5.31 0.02 -19.69
N ALA A 88 -6.00 -0.50 -20.70
CA ALA A 88 -6.54 -1.87 -20.71
C ALA A 88 -5.49 -2.95 -21.03
N ASP A 89 -4.24 -2.73 -20.62
CA ASP A 89 -3.16 -3.71 -20.75
C ASP A 89 -3.18 -4.69 -19.58
N THR A 90 -2.57 -5.86 -19.79
CA THR A 90 -2.58 -6.95 -18.80
C THR A 90 -1.61 -6.75 -17.62
N GLY A 91 -0.84 -5.66 -17.63
CA GLY A 91 0.11 -5.32 -16.59
C GLY A 91 -0.55 -4.62 -15.41
N LEU A 92 -0.15 -4.99 -14.20
CA LEU A 92 -0.51 -4.30 -12.97
C LEU A 92 0.66 -3.39 -12.56
N ILE A 93 0.38 -2.09 -12.45
CA ILE A 93 1.35 -1.05 -12.13
C ILE A 93 1.30 -0.78 -10.62
N TYR A 94 2.44 -0.99 -9.95
CA TYR A 94 2.62 -0.70 -8.54
C TYR A 94 3.62 0.44 -8.33
N THR A 95 3.37 1.28 -7.33
CA THR A 95 4.32 2.28 -6.82
C THR A 95 4.91 1.81 -5.51
N CYS A 96 6.24 1.90 -5.34
CA CYS A 96 6.84 1.66 -4.03
C CYS A 96 6.68 2.87 -3.11
N VAL A 97 6.02 2.65 -1.98
CA VAL A 97 5.90 3.58 -0.86
C VAL A 97 6.70 2.95 0.30
N PRO A 98 8.00 3.22 0.43
CA PRO A 98 8.80 2.58 1.46
C PRO A 98 8.30 3.00 2.83
N GLU A 99 8.47 2.13 3.83
CA GLU A 99 8.15 2.49 5.20
C GLU A 99 9.01 3.69 5.62
N THR A 100 8.36 4.81 5.93
CA THR A 100 9.05 5.94 6.56
C THR A 100 9.57 5.46 7.90
N ALA A 101 10.90 5.49 8.08
CA ALA A 101 11.50 5.23 9.37
C ALA A 101 10.85 6.15 10.40
N ARG A 102 10.17 5.55 11.39
CA ARG A 102 9.70 6.25 12.58
C ARG A 102 10.86 6.72 13.43
#